data_AF-A0A8T0EEI0-F1
#
_entry.id   AF-A0A8T0EEI0-F1
#
_cell.length_a   1.000
_cell.length_b   1.000
_cell.length_c   1.000
_cell.angle_alpha   90.00
_cell.angle_beta   90.00
_cell.angle_gamma   90.00
#
_symmetry.space_group_name_H-M   'P 1'
#
loop_
_entity.id
_entity.type
_entity.pdbx_description
1 polymer ?
#
loop_
_entity_poly.entity_id
_entity_poly.type
_entity_poly.pdbx_seq_one_letter_code
_entity_poly.pdbx_strand_id
1 'polypeptide(L)'
;MEAPVKGSKIVVPFVPSLLHFSLVKVAFPLLKSSGNVTWGIILEEMKHSSPAEFNEARSDNPKVNKAKEKLLRIPAHLRLGILETIMGLHSAVVNWRMSYPLLQTGENFRALLFFKTDGTVDRIKTVQKLVLNEEINIEQRFDLACSYFLGNTIHTLWAEMKRSGKAAKSLTTYNPVSRFWVRRMRRKYRVPWIYAVQLQLDLPDEFLRSPTPRFSAFFPFLRPKHREKFLVPLLNATSDDFLYCLYGATEEEELQILKMDTRKLLLLYLDWPLQSFFLEMVEKLWNFIDFSLFKAVLEIIFTYSIRRKDFDYDKLYMEFWERSPNNLKEEAKASPIFYNKIQLCFDSIRKKRKSEFDEMTGSKRKRYEELPIEEIIQAGADSFCAIVLPFFKHLAMQLR
;
A
#
# COMPACT_ATOMS: atom_id res chain seq x y z
N MET A 1 28.20 -8.21 12.70
CA MET A 1 27.38 -6.98 12.68
C MET A 1 26.97 -6.70 14.11
N GLU A 2 27.25 -5.50 14.61
CA GLU A 2 26.94 -5.09 15.98
C GLU A 2 25.42 -5.05 16.20
N ALA A 3 24.98 -5.49 17.38
CA ALA A 3 23.60 -5.40 17.81
C ALA A 3 23.14 -3.92 17.78
N PRO A 4 21.84 -3.65 17.53
CA PRO A 4 21.34 -2.28 17.54
C PRO A 4 21.69 -1.61 18.87
N VAL A 5 22.25 -0.40 18.78
CA VAL A 5 22.61 0.43 19.93
C VAL A 5 21.38 0.58 20.81
N LYS A 6 21.53 0.20 22.08
CA LYS A 6 20.47 0.27 23.08
C LYS A 6 19.96 1.73 23.17
N GLY A 7 18.70 1.97 22.81
CA GLY A 7 18.05 3.28 22.92
C GLY A 7 17.69 4.01 21.62
N SER A 8 17.64 3.34 20.46
CA SER A 8 17.08 3.95 19.23
C SER A 8 16.05 3.04 18.57
N LYS A 9 14.81 3.53 18.45
CA LYS A 9 13.76 2.90 17.64
C LYS A 9 14.22 2.63 16.21
N ILE A 10 13.82 1.49 15.66
CA ILE A 10 14.15 1.10 14.28
C ILE A 10 13.30 1.92 13.30
N VAL A 11 12.01 2.01 13.57
CA VAL A 11 11.01 2.67 12.74
C VAL A 11 10.77 4.09 13.26
N VAL A 12 11.14 5.06 12.44
CA VAL A 12 10.96 6.49 12.70
C VAL A 12 9.86 7.08 11.80
N PRO A 13 9.15 8.13 12.25
CA PRO A 13 8.17 8.84 11.43
C PRO A 13 8.74 9.29 10.10
N PHE A 14 8.05 8.97 9.00
CA PHE A 14 8.42 9.45 7.68
C PHE A 14 8.24 10.97 7.59
N VAL A 15 9.29 11.67 7.19
CA VAL A 15 9.26 13.10 6.89
C VAL A 15 9.59 13.29 5.40
N PRO A 16 8.63 13.67 4.55
CA PRO A 16 8.89 13.85 3.13
C PRO A 16 9.85 15.01 2.88
N SER A 17 10.74 14.86 1.89
CA SER A 17 11.59 15.96 1.44
C SER A 17 10.76 17.10 0.84
N LEU A 18 11.32 18.32 0.82
CA LEU A 18 10.67 19.47 0.18
C LEU A 18 10.39 19.21 -1.31
N LEU A 19 11.28 18.49 -1.99
CA LEU A 19 11.10 18.08 -3.37
C LEU A 19 9.89 17.15 -3.51
N HIS A 20 9.80 16.08 -2.71
CA HIS A 20 8.67 15.15 -2.71
C HIS A 20 7.34 15.88 -2.49
N PHE A 21 7.30 16.74 -1.47
CA PHE A 21 6.13 17.55 -1.16
C PHE A 21 5.70 18.43 -2.34
N SER A 22 6.66 19.06 -3.02
CA SER A 22 6.41 19.91 -4.18
C SER A 22 5.88 19.11 -5.37
N LEU A 23 6.47 17.94 -5.62
CA LEU A 23 5.99 17.02 -6.66
C LEU A 23 4.56 16.56 -6.38
N VAL A 24 4.24 16.15 -5.15
CA VAL A 24 2.88 15.73 -4.75
C VAL A 24 1.87 16.86 -4.97
N LYS A 25 2.22 18.09 -4.58
CA LYS A 25 1.35 19.26 -4.77
C LYS A 25 1.01 19.53 -6.24
N VAL A 26 1.96 19.32 -7.15
CA VAL A 26 1.76 19.52 -8.61
C VAL A 26 1.06 18.31 -9.24
N ALA A 27 1.41 17.10 -8.83
CA ALA A 27 0.87 15.84 -9.36
C ALA A 27 -0.62 15.66 -9.01
N PHE A 28 -1.06 16.09 -7.83
CA PHE A 28 -2.43 15.84 -7.37
C PHE A 28 -3.52 16.49 -8.25
N PRO A 29 -3.45 17.79 -8.61
CA PRO A 29 -4.40 18.39 -9.55
C PRO A 29 -4.41 17.72 -10.93
N LEU A 30 -3.26 17.25 -11.40
CA LEU A 30 -3.15 16.51 -12.67
C LEU A 30 -3.90 15.19 -12.58
N LEU A 31 -3.64 14.40 -11.54
CA LEU A 31 -4.35 13.14 -11.30
C LEU A 31 -5.87 13.34 -11.23
N LYS A 32 -6.34 14.35 -10.49
CA LYS A 32 -7.77 14.64 -10.32
C LYS A 32 -8.44 15.08 -11.63
N SER A 33 -7.75 15.89 -12.43
CA SER A 33 -8.34 16.51 -13.62
C SER A 33 -8.25 15.65 -14.90
N SER A 34 -7.53 14.52 -14.85
CA SER A 34 -7.33 13.63 -15.99
C SER A 34 -8.21 12.38 -15.98
N GLY A 35 -9.08 12.19 -14.98
CA GLY A 35 -9.99 11.03 -14.93
C GLY A 35 -9.24 9.69 -15.01
N ASN A 36 -9.79 8.72 -15.75
CA ASN A 36 -9.20 7.38 -15.95
C ASN A 36 -8.09 7.34 -17.02
N VAL A 37 -7.34 8.43 -17.22
CA VAL A 37 -6.17 8.42 -18.13
C VAL A 37 -5.13 7.42 -17.63
N THR A 38 -4.66 6.59 -18.55
CA THR A 38 -3.54 5.66 -18.33
C THR A 38 -2.23 6.44 -18.37
N TRP A 39 -1.91 7.13 -17.29
CA TRP A 39 -0.66 7.89 -17.13
C TRP A 39 0.61 7.05 -17.36
N GLY A 40 0.52 5.71 -17.23
CA GLY A 40 1.59 4.79 -17.63
C GLY A 40 1.98 4.92 -19.11
N ILE A 41 1.02 5.11 -20.02
CA ILE A 41 1.32 5.29 -21.45
C ILE A 41 2.15 6.55 -21.67
N ILE A 42 1.75 7.65 -21.03
CA ILE A 42 2.47 8.95 -21.12
C ILE A 42 3.89 8.82 -20.55
N LEU A 43 4.06 8.03 -19.48
CA LEU A 43 5.36 7.77 -18.87
C LEU A 43 6.28 6.96 -19.79
N GLU A 44 5.78 5.89 -20.41
CA GLU A 44 6.59 5.11 -21.36
C GLU A 44 6.95 5.97 -22.58
N GLU A 45 6.01 6.72 -23.15
CA GLU A 45 6.31 7.65 -24.25
C GLU A 45 7.39 8.68 -23.85
N MET A 46 7.33 9.24 -22.63
CA MET A 46 8.34 10.19 -22.16
C MET A 46 9.72 9.56 -21.96
N LYS A 47 9.78 8.27 -21.59
CA LYS A 47 11.06 7.55 -21.41
C LYS A 47 11.70 7.18 -22.75
N HIS A 48 10.90 6.87 -23.76
CA HIS A 48 11.37 6.34 -25.04
C HIS A 48 11.40 7.35 -26.19
N SER A 49 10.76 8.51 -26.06
CA SER A 49 10.75 9.55 -27.10
C SER A 49 11.72 10.68 -26.76
N SER A 50 12.34 11.26 -27.78
CA SER A 50 13.05 12.53 -27.60
C SER A 50 12.09 13.63 -27.12
N PRO A 51 12.58 14.69 -26.45
CA PRO A 51 11.71 15.78 -26.00
C PRO A 51 10.88 16.43 -27.11
N ALA A 52 11.40 16.48 -28.34
CA ALA A 52 10.67 17.00 -29.50
C ALA A 52 9.54 16.06 -29.94
N GLU A 53 9.84 14.76 -30.08
CA GLU A 53 8.85 13.74 -30.46
C GLU A 53 7.73 13.64 -29.42
N PHE A 54 8.05 13.69 -28.12
CA PHE A 54 7.03 13.65 -27.07
C PHE A 54 6.07 14.86 -27.13
N ASN A 55 6.57 16.04 -27.50
CA ASN A 55 5.75 17.25 -27.61
C ASN A 55 4.80 17.19 -28.81
N GLU A 56 5.22 16.54 -29.91
CA GLU A 56 4.45 16.46 -31.16
C GLU A 56 3.52 15.24 -31.21
N ALA A 57 3.85 14.16 -30.48
CA ALA A 57 3.10 12.91 -30.49
C ALA A 57 1.67 13.08 -29.93
N ARG A 58 0.68 12.95 -30.82
CA ARG A 58 -0.74 12.87 -30.44
C ARG A 58 -1.17 11.43 -30.21
N SER A 59 -1.95 11.23 -29.15
CA SER A 59 -2.66 9.99 -28.86
C SER A 59 -4.08 10.05 -29.43
N ASP A 60 -4.62 8.92 -29.86
CA ASP A 60 -6.04 8.81 -30.27
C ASP A 60 -7.01 9.09 -29.11
N ASN A 61 -6.52 9.03 -27.86
CA ASN A 61 -7.32 9.33 -26.69
C ASN A 61 -7.28 10.83 -26.36
N PRO A 62 -8.41 11.57 -26.50
CA PRO A 62 -8.43 13.02 -26.24
C PRO A 62 -8.11 13.37 -24.78
N LYS A 63 -8.36 12.46 -23.83
CA LYS A 63 -8.00 12.65 -22.43
C LYS A 63 -6.48 12.58 -22.22
N VAL A 64 -5.79 11.71 -22.96
CA VAL A 64 -4.32 11.60 -22.94
C VAL A 64 -3.69 12.88 -23.50
N ASN A 65 -4.19 13.39 -24.63
CA ASN A 65 -3.70 14.66 -25.19
C ASN A 65 -3.89 15.83 -24.23
N LYS A 66 -5.07 15.95 -23.60
CA LYS A 66 -5.33 16.98 -22.59
C LYS A 66 -4.43 16.85 -21.36
N ALA A 67 -4.10 15.63 -20.95
CA ALA A 67 -3.15 15.37 -19.87
C ALA A 67 -1.72 15.77 -20.26
N LYS A 68 -1.28 15.42 -21.48
CA LYS A 68 0.00 15.85 -22.06
C LYS A 68 0.13 17.36 -22.11
N GLU A 69 -0.87 18.08 -22.64
CA GLU A 69 -0.87 19.54 -22.70
C GLU A 69 -0.64 20.19 -21.34
N LYS A 70 -1.25 19.65 -20.27
CA LYS A 70 -1.03 20.13 -18.90
C LYS A 70 0.37 19.79 -18.40
N LEU A 71 0.88 18.61 -18.71
CA LEU A 71 2.24 18.20 -18.36
C LEU A 71 3.30 19.04 -19.07
N LEU A 72 3.06 19.44 -20.32
CA LEU A 72 4.00 20.25 -21.10
C LEU A 72 4.21 21.66 -20.53
N ARG A 73 3.24 22.18 -19.76
CA ARG A 73 3.37 23.45 -19.02
C ARG A 73 4.36 23.38 -17.85
N ILE A 74 4.76 22.18 -17.45
CA ILE A 74 5.74 21.95 -16.40
C ILE A 74 7.15 21.94 -17.02
N PRO A 75 8.17 22.50 -16.33
CA PRO A 75 9.56 22.42 -16.76
C PRO A 75 9.99 20.99 -17.07
N ALA A 76 10.68 20.78 -18.19
CA ALA A 76 11.03 19.46 -18.72
C ALA A 76 11.70 18.54 -17.70
N HIS A 77 12.66 19.07 -16.94
CA HIS A 77 13.41 18.31 -15.93
C HIS A 77 12.57 17.82 -14.73
N LEU A 78 11.36 18.36 -14.52
CA LEU A 78 10.45 17.93 -13.45
C LEU A 78 9.37 16.95 -13.93
N ARG A 79 9.16 16.83 -15.24
CA ARG A 79 8.02 16.07 -15.80
C ARG A 79 8.08 14.59 -15.42
N LEU A 80 9.26 13.98 -15.50
CA LEU A 80 9.47 12.58 -15.14
C LEU A 80 9.11 12.33 -13.67
N GLY A 81 9.68 13.12 -12.74
CA GLY A 81 9.37 13.00 -11.31
C GLY A 81 7.90 13.25 -10.99
N ILE A 82 7.22 14.13 -11.73
CA ILE A 82 5.78 14.34 -11.59
C ILE A 82 4.98 13.13 -12.07
N LEU A 83 5.35 12.50 -13.19
CA LEU A 83 4.69 11.29 -13.67
C LEU A 83 4.88 10.11 -12.71
N GLU A 84 6.09 9.90 -12.19
CA GLU A 84 6.36 8.89 -11.16
C GLU A 84 5.54 9.14 -9.89
N THR A 85 5.43 10.41 -9.47
CA THR A 85 4.58 10.81 -8.35
C THR A 85 3.10 10.53 -8.64
N ILE A 86 2.61 10.78 -9.87
CA ILE A 86 1.24 10.43 -10.27
C ILE A 86 1.00 8.92 -10.17
N MET A 87 1.98 8.09 -10.55
CA MET A 87 1.91 6.63 -10.39
C MET A 87 1.82 6.23 -8.91
N GLY A 88 2.64 6.84 -8.05
CA GLY A 88 2.60 6.64 -6.60
C GLY A 88 1.24 7.02 -5.99
N LEU A 89 0.70 8.19 -6.36
CA LEU A 89 -0.64 8.62 -5.95
C LEU A 89 -1.73 7.65 -6.43
N HIS A 90 -1.64 7.16 -7.67
CA HIS A 90 -2.58 6.17 -8.19
C HIS A 90 -2.53 4.87 -7.39
N SER A 91 -1.33 4.39 -7.05
CA SER A 91 -1.12 3.23 -6.18
C SER A 91 -1.77 3.43 -4.81
N ALA A 92 -1.61 4.62 -4.21
CA ALA A 92 -2.25 4.96 -2.93
C ALA A 92 -3.80 4.91 -3.01
N VAL A 93 -4.40 5.35 -4.13
CA VAL A 93 -5.85 5.24 -4.38
C VAL A 93 -6.28 3.78 -4.47
N VAL A 94 -5.54 2.96 -5.23
CA VAL A 94 -5.85 1.53 -5.40
C VAL A 94 -5.75 0.81 -4.06
N ASN A 95 -4.67 1.02 -3.31
CA ASN A 95 -4.47 0.41 -1.98
C ASN A 95 -5.57 0.80 -1.00
N TRP A 96 -6.03 2.05 -1.04
CA TRP A 96 -7.18 2.47 -0.24
C TRP A 96 -8.45 1.69 -0.64
N ARG A 97 -8.73 1.58 -1.94
CA ARG A 97 -9.93 0.90 -2.44
C ARG A 97 -9.94 -0.58 -2.08
N MET A 98 -8.78 -1.23 -2.14
CA MET A 98 -8.62 -2.63 -1.72
C MET A 98 -8.93 -2.85 -0.24
N SER A 99 -8.84 -1.82 0.61
CA SER A 99 -9.21 -1.91 2.02
C SER A 99 -10.73 -1.92 2.25
N TYR A 100 -11.51 -1.48 1.27
CA TYR A 100 -12.98 -1.36 1.37
C TYR A 100 -13.67 -1.85 0.08
N PRO A 101 -13.48 -3.12 -0.33
CA PRO A 101 -13.96 -3.61 -1.63
C PRO A 101 -15.49 -3.59 -1.76
N LEU A 102 -16.21 -3.66 -0.63
CA LEU A 102 -17.67 -3.62 -0.60
C LEU A 102 -18.24 -2.20 -0.66
N LEU A 103 -17.41 -1.17 -0.47
CA LEU A 103 -17.87 0.21 -0.48
C LEU A 103 -18.21 0.60 -1.91
N GLN A 104 -19.51 0.76 -2.17
CA GLN A 104 -20.00 1.17 -3.48
C GLN A 104 -19.79 2.67 -3.63
N THR A 105 -18.63 3.02 -4.19
CA THR A 105 -18.30 4.41 -4.52
C THR A 105 -18.49 4.62 -6.02
N GLY A 106 -19.32 5.60 -6.41
CA GLY A 106 -19.55 5.93 -7.82
C GLY A 106 -18.29 6.38 -8.57
N GLU A 107 -18.44 6.71 -9.86
CA GLU A 107 -17.33 7.03 -10.77
C GLU A 107 -16.43 8.18 -10.29
N ASN A 108 -16.96 9.08 -9.45
CA ASN A 108 -16.23 10.22 -8.89
C ASN A 108 -15.54 9.95 -7.54
N PHE A 109 -15.35 8.69 -7.15
CA PHE A 109 -14.70 8.30 -5.88
C PHE A 109 -13.39 9.04 -5.59
N ARG A 110 -12.54 9.26 -6.60
CA ARG A 110 -11.26 9.97 -6.43
C ARG A 110 -11.44 11.41 -5.90
N ALA A 111 -12.57 12.05 -6.17
CA ALA A 111 -12.87 13.39 -5.67
C ALA A 111 -13.21 13.42 -4.17
N LEU A 112 -13.57 12.27 -3.59
CA LEU A 112 -13.87 12.11 -2.17
C LEU A 112 -12.62 11.82 -1.32
N LEU A 113 -11.50 11.50 -1.97
CA LEU A 113 -10.24 11.22 -1.30
C LEU A 113 -9.53 12.49 -0.87
N PHE A 114 -9.07 12.48 0.37
CA PHE A 114 -8.14 13.47 0.90
C PHE A 114 -6.74 12.87 0.89
N PHE A 115 -5.75 13.67 0.52
CA PHE A 115 -4.35 13.27 0.52
C PHE A 115 -3.58 14.05 1.57
N LYS A 116 -2.60 13.38 2.17
CA LYS A 116 -1.58 13.99 3.02
C LYS A 116 -0.50 14.62 2.15
N THR A 117 0.37 15.39 2.80
CA THR A 117 1.51 16.08 2.18
C THR A 117 2.57 15.11 1.64
N ASP A 118 2.60 13.88 2.15
CA ASP A 118 3.45 12.79 1.67
C ASP A 118 2.87 12.03 0.44
N GLY A 119 1.69 12.40 -0.04
CA GLY A 119 1.02 11.74 -1.16
C GLY A 119 0.31 10.43 -0.79
N THR A 120 0.20 10.08 0.49
CA THR A 120 -0.69 9.00 0.95
C THR A 120 -2.12 9.51 1.14
N VAL A 121 -3.10 8.61 1.13
CA VAL A 121 -4.49 8.97 1.43
C VAL A 121 -4.65 9.28 2.93
N ASP A 122 -5.17 10.46 3.24
CA ASP A 122 -5.65 10.81 4.58
C ASP A 122 -6.95 10.03 4.84
N ARG A 123 -6.77 8.80 5.34
CA ARG A 123 -7.86 7.88 5.59
C ARG A 123 -8.90 8.43 6.56
N ILE A 124 -8.48 9.17 7.59
CA ILE A 124 -9.40 9.72 8.60
C ILE A 124 -10.30 10.77 7.97
N LYS A 125 -9.73 11.77 7.30
CA LYS A 125 -10.53 12.82 6.63
C LYS A 125 -11.40 12.24 5.52
N THR A 126 -10.85 11.31 4.75
CA THR A 126 -11.59 10.58 3.71
C THR A 126 -12.80 9.88 4.29
N VAL A 127 -12.62 9.11 5.35
CA VAL A 127 -13.73 8.40 5.99
C VAL A 127 -14.73 9.35 6.62
N GLN A 128 -14.29 10.42 7.29
CA GLN A 128 -15.18 11.46 7.81
C GLN A 128 -16.06 12.08 6.73
N LYS A 129 -15.55 12.23 5.50
CA LYS A 129 -16.37 12.68 4.36
C LYS A 129 -17.32 11.60 3.86
N LEU A 130 -16.85 10.36 3.75
CA LEU A 130 -17.64 9.23 3.21
C LEU A 130 -18.82 8.85 4.10
N VAL A 131 -18.66 8.86 5.42
CA VAL A 131 -19.76 8.55 6.36
C VAL A 131 -20.88 9.58 6.35
N LEU A 132 -20.66 10.74 5.72
CA LEU A 132 -21.67 11.78 5.49
C LEU A 132 -22.29 11.72 4.09
N ASN A 133 -21.78 10.85 3.19
CA ASN A 133 -22.33 10.72 1.85
C ASN A 133 -23.58 9.82 1.85
N GLU A 134 -24.76 10.41 1.71
CA GLU A 134 -26.05 9.72 1.71
C GLU A 134 -26.22 8.73 0.53
N GLU A 135 -25.43 8.86 -0.53
CA GLU A 135 -25.38 7.88 -1.63
C GLU A 135 -24.87 6.51 -1.16
N ILE A 136 -24.08 6.47 -0.07
CA ILE A 136 -23.56 5.24 0.51
C ILE A 136 -24.61 4.67 1.46
N ASN A 137 -24.85 3.36 1.33
CA ASN A 137 -25.77 2.63 2.21
C ASN A 137 -25.44 2.90 3.68
N ILE A 138 -26.46 3.25 4.46
CA ILE A 138 -26.35 3.57 5.89
C ILE A 138 -25.62 2.49 6.71
N GLU A 139 -25.77 1.20 6.38
CA GLU A 139 -25.07 0.10 7.06
C GLU A 139 -23.56 0.16 6.79
N GLN A 140 -23.17 0.44 5.55
CA GLN A 140 -21.76 0.63 5.18
C GLN A 140 -21.16 1.88 5.83
N ARG A 141 -21.92 2.98 5.86
CA ARG A 141 -21.52 4.20 6.58
C ARG A 141 -21.32 3.92 8.07
N PHE A 142 -22.22 3.15 8.68
CA PHE A 142 -22.14 2.79 10.09
C PHE A 142 -20.94 1.89 10.38
N ASP A 143 -20.71 0.85 9.58
CA ASP A 143 -19.55 -0.04 9.71
C ASP A 143 -18.23 0.72 9.57
N LEU A 144 -18.15 1.62 8.59
CA LEU A 144 -16.97 2.45 8.38
C LEU A 144 -16.73 3.41 9.55
N ALA A 145 -17.79 4.06 10.06
CA ALA A 145 -17.70 4.91 11.26
C ALA A 145 -17.25 4.11 12.49
N CYS A 146 -17.74 2.87 12.64
CA CYS A 146 -17.35 1.96 13.72
C CYS A 146 -15.87 1.60 13.64
N SER A 147 -15.36 1.16 12.48
CA SER A 147 -13.95 0.79 12.30
C SER A 147 -12.99 1.96 12.52
N TYR A 148 -13.43 3.20 12.29
CA TYR A 148 -12.65 4.42 12.55
C TYR A 148 -12.94 5.06 13.92
N PHE A 149 -13.78 4.44 14.75
CA PHE A 149 -14.16 4.93 16.09
C PHE A 149 -14.70 6.38 16.09
N LEU A 150 -15.48 6.75 15.07
CA LEU A 150 -16.07 8.09 14.93
C LEU A 150 -17.30 8.26 15.84
N GLY A 151 -17.11 8.32 17.16
CA GLY A 151 -18.17 8.25 18.18
C GLY A 151 -19.44 9.06 17.89
N ASN A 152 -19.31 10.36 17.62
CA ASN A 152 -20.45 11.25 17.34
C ASN A 152 -21.23 10.82 16.08
N THR A 153 -20.50 10.43 15.02
CA THR A 153 -21.08 9.93 13.78
C THR A 153 -21.79 8.59 14.01
N ILE A 154 -21.18 7.68 14.79
CA ILE A 154 -21.79 6.37 15.13
C ILE A 154 -23.13 6.59 15.85
N HIS A 155 -23.21 7.52 16.80
CA HIS A 155 -24.47 7.84 17.48
C HIS A 155 -25.54 8.36 16.52
N THR A 156 -25.15 9.24 15.59
CA THR A 156 -26.06 9.84 14.60
C THR A 156 -26.59 8.79 13.63
N LEU A 157 -25.69 7.99 13.04
CA LEU A 157 -26.04 6.92 12.11
C LEU A 157 -26.88 5.83 12.80
N TRP A 158 -26.59 5.48 14.04
CA TRP A 158 -27.39 4.52 14.80
C TRP A 158 -28.84 5.00 15.02
N ALA A 159 -29.03 6.29 15.30
CA ALA A 159 -30.37 6.86 15.43
C ALA A 159 -31.13 6.82 14.09
N GLU A 160 -30.47 7.13 12.97
CA GLU A 160 -31.03 7.05 11.62
C GLU A 160 -31.38 5.59 11.22
N MET A 161 -30.51 4.63 11.55
CA MET A 161 -30.77 3.20 11.35
C MET A 161 -31.97 2.70 12.17
N LYS A 162 -32.17 3.24 13.38
CA LYS A 162 -33.36 2.92 14.18
C LYS A 162 -34.64 3.45 13.54
N ARG A 163 -34.63 4.71 13.08
CA ARG A 163 -35.79 5.32 12.41
C ARG A 163 -36.18 4.57 11.13
N SER A 164 -35.19 4.08 10.38
CA SER A 164 -35.41 3.33 9.14
C SER A 164 -35.71 1.83 9.33
N GLY A 165 -35.80 1.33 10.57
CA GLY A 165 -36.04 -0.09 10.87
C GLY A 165 -34.87 -1.03 10.56
N LYS A 166 -33.72 -0.51 10.11
CA LYS A 166 -32.52 -1.29 9.75
C LYS A 166 -31.67 -1.72 10.96
N ALA A 167 -31.82 -1.06 12.12
CA ALA A 167 -31.05 -1.35 13.33
C ALA A 167 -31.26 -2.76 13.93
N ALA A 168 -32.38 -3.42 13.61
CA ALA A 168 -32.64 -4.81 14.01
C ALA A 168 -31.87 -5.82 13.14
N LYS A 169 -31.74 -5.53 11.83
CA LYS A 169 -31.04 -6.38 10.86
C LYS A 169 -29.51 -6.34 11.01
N SER A 170 -28.95 -5.25 11.54
CA SER A 170 -27.48 -5.09 11.72
C SER A 170 -26.85 -6.00 12.80
N LEU A 171 -27.60 -6.91 13.42
CA LEU A 171 -27.05 -7.95 14.31
C LEU A 171 -26.14 -8.93 13.58
N THR A 172 -26.26 -9.03 12.26
CA THR A 172 -25.50 -9.93 11.40
C THR A 172 -24.18 -9.34 10.90
N THR A 173 -23.75 -8.17 11.40
CA THR A 173 -22.47 -7.60 10.97
C THR A 173 -21.32 -8.55 11.32
N TYR A 174 -20.63 -9.04 10.29
CA TYR A 174 -19.41 -9.85 10.43
C TYR A 174 -18.28 -9.05 11.11
N ASN A 175 -18.32 -7.71 11.02
CA ASN A 175 -17.35 -6.81 11.64
C ASN A 175 -17.42 -6.85 13.18
N PRO A 176 -16.37 -7.33 13.88
CA PRO A 176 -16.30 -7.35 15.34
C PRO A 176 -16.43 -5.94 15.97
N VAL A 177 -15.93 -4.91 15.29
CA VAL A 177 -15.97 -3.52 15.76
C VAL A 177 -17.39 -2.95 15.72
N SER A 178 -18.12 -3.19 14.63
CA SER A 178 -19.54 -2.85 14.54
C SER A 178 -20.35 -3.56 15.62
N ARG A 179 -20.07 -4.85 15.86
CA ARG A 179 -20.72 -5.63 16.92
C ARG A 179 -20.45 -5.05 18.31
N PHE A 180 -19.21 -4.63 18.58
CA PHE A 180 -18.83 -3.92 19.80
C PHE A 180 -19.69 -2.66 19.98
N TRP A 181 -19.79 -1.81 18.94
CA TRP A 181 -20.59 -0.58 19.00
C TRP A 181 -22.09 -0.85 19.11
N VAL A 182 -22.66 -1.81 18.38
CA VAL A 182 -24.08 -2.19 18.46
C VAL A 182 -24.46 -2.64 19.87
N ARG A 183 -23.68 -3.56 20.46
CA ARG A 183 -23.88 -4.00 21.86
C ARG A 183 -23.86 -2.80 22.80
N ARG A 184 -22.93 -1.87 22.56
CA ARG A 184 -22.76 -0.68 23.36
C ARG A 184 -23.96 0.26 23.28
N MET A 185 -24.45 0.51 22.07
CA MET A 185 -25.59 1.40 21.81
C MET A 185 -26.93 0.84 22.32
N ARG A 186 -27.08 -0.48 22.41
CA ARG A 186 -28.27 -1.12 22.97
C ARG A 186 -28.31 -1.06 24.49
N ARG A 187 -27.19 -1.31 25.14
CA ARG A 187 -27.07 -1.35 26.61
C ARG A 187 -26.91 0.03 27.25
N LYS A 188 -26.84 1.11 26.46
CA LYS A 188 -26.69 2.51 26.92
C LYS A 188 -25.52 2.68 27.90
N TYR A 189 -24.37 2.07 27.60
CA TYR A 189 -23.20 2.16 28.49
C TYR A 189 -22.75 3.62 28.70
N ARG A 190 -22.52 3.97 29.97
CA ARG A 190 -22.06 5.30 30.39
C ARG A 190 -20.54 5.45 30.40
N VAL A 191 -19.80 4.35 30.52
CA VAL A 191 -18.32 4.34 30.58
C VAL A 191 -17.74 4.74 29.22
N PRO A 192 -16.76 5.66 29.11
CA PRO A 192 -16.16 6.03 27.83
C PRO A 192 -15.68 4.82 27.01
N TRP A 193 -15.87 4.86 25.69
CA TRP A 193 -15.63 3.70 24.82
C TRP A 193 -14.16 3.25 24.83
N ILE A 194 -13.21 4.16 25.07
CA ILE A 194 -11.78 3.87 25.11
C ILE A 194 -11.41 2.83 26.19
N TYR A 195 -12.06 2.89 27.35
CA TYR A 195 -11.89 1.90 28.42
C TYR A 195 -12.61 0.59 28.08
N ALA A 196 -13.74 0.67 27.39
CA ALA A 196 -14.47 -0.53 26.96
C ALA A 196 -13.68 -1.35 25.92
N VAL A 197 -12.87 -0.71 25.06
CA VAL A 197 -12.00 -1.42 24.10
C VAL A 197 -11.00 -2.34 24.82
N GLN A 198 -10.51 -1.95 25.99
CA GLN A 198 -9.58 -2.76 26.78
C GLN A 198 -10.22 -4.07 27.29
N LEU A 199 -11.51 -4.03 27.60
CA LEU A 199 -12.19 -5.14 28.29
C LEU A 199 -13.15 -5.94 27.39
N GLN A 200 -13.67 -5.32 26.33
CA GLN A 200 -14.83 -5.84 25.60
C GLN A 200 -14.59 -5.94 24.08
N LEU A 201 -13.55 -5.28 23.56
CA LEU A 201 -13.15 -5.51 22.17
C LEU A 201 -12.32 -6.79 22.13
N ASP A 202 -13.02 -7.86 21.78
CA ASP A 202 -12.45 -9.15 21.47
C ASP A 202 -12.29 -9.27 19.95
N LEU A 203 -11.06 -9.53 19.52
CA LEU A 203 -10.68 -9.68 18.12
C LEU A 203 -10.17 -11.12 17.98
N PRO A 204 -11.05 -12.11 17.74
CA PRO A 204 -10.60 -13.47 17.55
C PRO A 204 -9.64 -13.52 16.36
N ASP A 205 -8.59 -14.35 16.48
CA ASP A 205 -7.56 -14.52 15.44
C ASP A 205 -8.19 -14.91 14.08
N GLU A 206 -9.36 -15.56 14.10
CA GLU A 206 -10.09 -16.06 12.92
C GLU A 206 -10.94 -15.00 12.20
N PHE A 207 -11.19 -13.81 12.78
CA PHE A 207 -12.15 -12.82 12.25
C PHE A 207 -11.52 -11.61 11.54
N LEU A 208 -10.32 -11.78 10.99
CA LEU A 208 -9.56 -10.76 10.27
C LEU A 208 -10.10 -10.43 8.87
N ARG A 209 -11.39 -10.68 8.60
CA ARG A 209 -12.06 -10.20 7.38
C ARG A 209 -12.66 -8.83 7.65
N SER A 210 -12.14 -7.85 6.89
CA SER A 210 -12.53 -6.45 6.72
C SER A 210 -13.92 -6.02 7.24
N PRO A 211 -14.04 -4.78 7.78
CA PRO A 211 -12.98 -3.78 7.96
C PRO A 211 -12.30 -3.89 9.34
N THR A 212 -10.98 -4.03 9.35
CA THR A 212 -10.16 -4.06 10.57
C THR A 212 -10.35 -2.78 11.39
N PRO A 213 -10.35 -2.86 12.74
CA PRO A 213 -10.36 -1.67 13.57
C PRO A 213 -9.15 -0.82 13.24
N ARG A 214 -9.36 0.50 13.23
CA ARG A 214 -8.26 1.46 13.15
C ARG A 214 -7.60 1.57 14.52
N PHE A 215 -6.54 0.80 14.74
CA PHE A 215 -5.83 0.71 16.01
C PHE A 215 -5.29 2.08 16.45
N SER A 216 -4.86 2.94 15.52
CA SER A 216 -4.39 4.30 15.85
C SER A 216 -5.42 5.15 16.59
N ALA A 217 -6.72 4.82 16.51
CA ALA A 217 -7.76 5.53 17.25
C ALA A 217 -7.72 5.27 18.76
N PHE A 218 -7.14 4.15 19.20
CA PHE A 218 -7.13 3.78 20.63
C PHE A 218 -5.76 3.36 21.16
N PHE A 219 -4.88 2.79 20.32
CA PHE A 219 -3.59 2.23 20.70
C PHE A 219 -2.71 3.20 21.52
N PRO A 220 -2.57 4.49 21.14
CA PRO A 220 -1.79 5.45 21.93
C PRO A 220 -2.32 5.65 23.37
N PHE A 221 -3.63 5.49 23.57
CA PHE A 221 -4.29 5.67 24.87
C PHE A 221 -4.26 4.41 25.75
N LEU A 222 -3.78 3.29 25.23
CA LEU A 222 -3.62 2.07 25.99
C LEU A 222 -2.30 2.08 26.78
N ARG A 223 -2.33 1.50 27.98
CA ARG A 223 -1.10 1.15 28.71
C ARG A 223 -0.39 -0.01 28.00
N PRO A 224 0.95 -0.13 28.06
CA PRO A 224 1.70 -1.22 27.40
C PRO A 224 1.14 -2.62 27.66
N LYS A 225 0.82 -2.95 28.92
CA LYS A 225 0.17 -4.23 29.30
C LYS A 225 -1.14 -4.53 28.54
N HIS A 226 -1.86 -3.49 28.12
CA HIS A 226 -3.10 -3.63 27.35
C HIS A 226 -2.89 -3.54 25.83
N ARG A 227 -1.71 -3.11 25.37
CA ARG A 227 -1.34 -3.10 23.95
C ARG A 227 -0.90 -4.48 23.47
N GLU A 228 -0.32 -5.28 24.35
CA GLU A 228 0.14 -6.65 24.07
C GLU A 228 -0.92 -7.50 23.35
N LYS A 229 -2.17 -7.47 23.84
CA LYS A 229 -3.29 -8.21 23.22
C LYS A 229 -3.67 -7.74 21.81
N PHE A 230 -3.13 -6.61 21.35
CA PHE A 230 -3.39 -6.04 20.03
C PHE A 230 -2.20 -6.15 19.08
N LEU A 231 -1.03 -6.63 19.50
CA LEU A 231 0.16 -6.71 18.64
C LEU A 231 -0.06 -7.67 17.47
N VAL A 232 -0.65 -8.85 17.72
CA VAL A 232 -0.99 -9.82 16.66
C VAL A 232 -2.09 -9.27 15.74
N PRO A 233 -3.24 -8.76 16.24
CA PRO A 233 -4.24 -8.10 15.39
C PRO A 233 -3.70 -6.93 14.56
N LEU A 234 -2.73 -6.16 15.10
CA LEU A 234 -2.10 -5.04 14.42
C LEU A 234 -1.35 -5.46 13.13
N LEU A 235 -0.89 -6.72 13.04
CA LEU A 235 -0.32 -7.28 11.80
C LEU A 235 -1.34 -7.33 10.65
N ASN A 236 -2.62 -7.11 10.90
CA ASN A 236 -3.67 -7.02 9.88
C ASN A 236 -4.20 -5.60 9.67
N ALA A 237 -3.67 -4.62 10.40
CA ALA A 237 -4.01 -3.22 10.21
C ALA A 237 -3.60 -2.72 8.82
N THR A 238 -4.26 -1.66 8.34
CA THR A 238 -3.85 -0.99 7.10
C THR A 238 -2.45 -0.43 7.24
N SER A 239 -1.75 -0.26 6.12
CA SER A 239 -0.36 0.22 6.07
C SER A 239 -0.12 1.48 6.91
N ASP A 240 -1.01 2.47 6.77
CA ASP A 240 -0.92 3.73 7.51
C ASP A 240 -1.21 3.58 9.01
N ASP A 241 -2.11 2.67 9.36
CA ASP A 241 -2.53 2.44 10.75
C ASP A 241 -1.47 1.63 11.50
N PHE A 242 -0.87 0.65 10.83
CA PHE A 242 0.27 -0.11 11.33
C PHE A 242 1.47 0.80 11.62
N LEU A 243 1.88 1.62 10.65
CA LEU A 243 3.00 2.56 10.83
C LEU A 243 2.72 3.56 11.95
N TYR A 244 1.51 4.11 12.02
CA TYR A 244 1.15 5.05 13.08
C TYR A 244 1.22 4.41 14.47
N CYS A 245 0.76 3.16 14.62
CA CYS A 245 0.89 2.43 15.88
C CYS A 245 2.36 2.12 16.20
N LEU A 246 3.16 1.72 15.21
CA LEU A 246 4.60 1.50 15.39
C LEU A 246 5.31 2.77 15.85
N TYR A 247 4.97 3.96 15.33
CA TYR A 247 5.55 5.21 15.81
C TYR A 247 5.27 5.46 17.30
N GLY A 248 4.09 5.07 17.80
CA GLY A 248 3.70 5.18 19.21
C GLY A 248 4.04 3.97 20.10
N ALA A 249 4.57 2.89 19.54
CA ALA A 249 4.97 1.68 20.27
C ALA A 249 6.27 1.92 21.06
N THR A 250 6.47 1.17 22.15
CA THR A 250 7.77 1.15 22.85
C THR A 250 8.81 0.36 22.05
N GLU A 251 10.09 0.44 22.41
CA GLU A 251 11.15 -0.34 21.77
C GLU A 251 10.91 -1.85 21.92
N GLU A 252 10.42 -2.28 23.08
CA GLU A 252 10.09 -3.69 23.34
C GLU A 252 8.90 -4.15 22.48
N GLU A 253 7.85 -3.33 22.37
CA GLU A 253 6.69 -3.61 21.51
C GLU A 253 7.09 -3.68 20.03
N GLU A 254 7.95 -2.77 19.56
CA GLU A 254 8.49 -2.78 18.21
C GLU A 254 9.28 -4.07 17.94
N LEU A 255 10.19 -4.46 18.85
CA LEU A 255 10.96 -5.70 18.71
C LEU A 255 10.06 -6.95 18.72
N GLN A 256 8.99 -6.95 19.51
CA GLN A 256 8.01 -8.04 19.50
C GLN A 256 7.30 -8.12 18.15
N ILE A 257 6.83 -6.99 17.60
CA ILE A 257 6.17 -6.94 16.29
C ILE A 257 7.12 -7.44 15.18
N LEU A 258 8.39 -7.02 15.20
CA LEU A 258 9.38 -7.46 14.21
C LEU A 258 9.62 -8.97 14.29
N LYS A 259 9.74 -9.53 15.50
CA LYS A 259 9.86 -10.98 15.69
C LYS A 259 8.64 -11.75 15.22
N MET A 260 7.45 -11.16 15.32
CA MET A 260 6.21 -11.79 14.85
C MET A 260 6.10 -11.76 13.33
N ASP A 261 6.33 -10.61 12.68
CA ASP A 261 6.20 -10.48 11.22
C ASP A 261 7.00 -9.31 10.63
N THR A 262 8.32 -9.48 10.50
CA THR A 262 9.21 -8.50 9.82
C THR A 262 8.81 -8.26 8.36
N ARG A 263 8.21 -9.26 7.69
CA ARG A 263 7.77 -9.17 6.30
C ARG A 263 6.83 -7.99 6.10
N LYS A 264 5.84 -7.81 6.97
CA LYS A 264 4.87 -6.72 6.83
C LYS A 264 5.57 -5.37 6.75
N LEU A 265 6.57 -5.13 7.60
CA LEU A 265 7.33 -3.88 7.60
C LEU A 265 8.12 -3.72 6.29
N LEU A 266 8.82 -4.77 5.84
CA LEU A 266 9.56 -4.71 4.57
C LEU A 266 8.66 -4.39 3.38
N LEU A 267 7.47 -4.99 3.31
CA LEU A 267 6.51 -4.71 2.24
C LEU A 267 6.01 -3.27 2.26
N LEU A 268 5.83 -2.67 3.45
CA LEU A 268 5.45 -1.27 3.57
C LEU A 268 6.53 -0.34 3.02
N TYR A 269 7.79 -0.69 3.21
CA TYR A 269 8.91 0.06 2.67
C TYR A 269 9.13 -0.18 1.17
N LEU A 270 8.49 -1.20 0.56
CA LEU A 270 8.44 -1.37 -0.90
C LEU A 270 7.28 -0.60 -1.56
N ASP A 271 6.43 0.01 -0.75
CA ASP A 271 5.24 0.75 -1.18
C ASP A 271 5.44 2.26 -1.14
N TRP A 272 4.62 2.97 -1.92
CA TRP A 272 4.61 4.42 -1.96
C TRP A 272 4.21 5.02 -0.60
N PRO A 273 4.95 6.02 -0.06
CA PRO A 273 6.11 6.73 -0.63
C PRO A 273 7.48 6.29 -0.08
N LEU A 274 7.58 5.11 0.52
CA LEU A 274 8.72 4.71 1.36
C LEU A 274 9.85 3.99 0.60
N GLN A 275 9.67 3.71 -0.70
CA GLN A 275 10.61 2.88 -1.49
C GLN A 275 12.06 3.34 -1.45
N SER A 276 12.29 4.65 -1.42
CA SER A 276 13.64 5.22 -1.33
C SER A 276 14.36 4.90 -0.02
N PHE A 277 13.65 4.55 1.04
CA PHE A 277 14.19 4.18 2.35
C PHE A 277 14.28 2.67 2.55
N PHE A 278 13.86 1.86 1.57
CA PHE A 278 13.80 0.41 1.71
C PHE A 278 15.14 -0.21 2.11
N LEU A 279 16.21 0.13 1.39
CA LEU A 279 17.54 -0.42 1.67
C LEU A 279 18.06 0.00 3.06
N GLU A 280 17.83 1.25 3.47
CA GLU A 280 18.19 1.72 4.82
C GLU A 280 17.44 0.92 5.90
N MET A 281 16.16 0.62 5.66
CA MET A 281 15.36 -0.16 6.59
C MET A 281 15.84 -1.62 6.65
N VAL A 282 16.14 -2.22 5.51
CA VAL A 282 16.69 -3.59 5.42
C VAL A 282 17.99 -3.74 6.22
N GLU A 283 18.90 -2.77 6.14
CA GLU A 283 20.17 -2.82 6.89
C GLU A 283 19.94 -2.96 8.41
N LYS A 284 18.88 -2.33 8.92
CA LYS A 284 18.49 -2.41 10.34
C LYS A 284 17.80 -3.74 10.69
N LEU A 285 17.33 -4.47 9.68
CA LEU A 285 16.47 -5.64 9.84
C LEU A 285 17.13 -6.97 9.45
N TRP A 286 18.38 -6.99 8.98
CA TRP A 286 19.05 -8.23 8.57
C TRP A 286 18.98 -9.36 9.60
N ASN A 287 19.06 -9.04 10.90
CA ASN A 287 18.97 -10.03 11.98
C ASN A 287 17.59 -10.69 12.13
N PHE A 288 16.56 -10.16 11.48
CA PHE A 288 15.19 -10.69 11.47
C PHE A 288 14.80 -11.30 10.12
N ILE A 289 15.71 -11.30 9.14
CA ILE A 289 15.45 -11.81 7.79
C ILE A 289 16.08 -13.20 7.67
N ASP A 290 15.23 -14.23 7.70
CA ASP A 290 15.62 -15.58 7.32
C ASP A 290 15.63 -15.76 5.79
N PHE A 291 16.11 -16.92 5.32
CA PHE A 291 16.19 -17.22 3.90
C PHE A 291 14.82 -17.23 3.19
N SER A 292 13.77 -17.68 3.89
CA SER A 292 12.41 -17.70 3.35
C SER A 292 11.90 -16.29 3.08
N LEU A 293 12.07 -15.39 4.05
CA LEU A 293 11.70 -13.99 3.93
C LEU A 293 12.55 -13.27 2.88
N PHE A 294 13.87 -13.52 2.87
CA PHE A 294 14.78 -13.00 1.86
C PHE A 294 14.31 -13.33 0.43
N LYS A 295 13.98 -14.61 0.19
CA LYS A 295 13.43 -15.08 -1.08
C LYS A 295 12.12 -14.38 -1.42
N ALA A 296 11.18 -14.31 -0.49
CA ALA A 296 9.89 -13.67 -0.71
C ALA A 296 10.04 -12.18 -1.09
N VAL A 297 10.94 -11.46 -0.42
CA VAL A 297 11.22 -10.05 -0.70
C VAL A 297 11.81 -9.86 -2.10
N LEU A 298 12.79 -10.68 -2.51
CA LEU A 298 13.31 -10.64 -3.88
C LEU A 298 12.22 -10.85 -4.93
N GLU A 299 11.37 -11.86 -4.74
CA GLU A 299 10.28 -12.16 -5.67
C GLU A 299 9.27 -11.01 -5.78
N ILE A 300 9.00 -10.32 -4.67
CA ILE A 300 8.11 -9.17 -4.65
C ILE A 300 8.73 -7.96 -5.35
N ILE A 301 10.01 -7.65 -5.10
CA ILE A 301 10.70 -6.56 -5.78
C ILE A 301 10.71 -6.79 -7.29
N PHE A 302 11.01 -8.01 -7.73
CA PHE A 302 10.97 -8.36 -9.15
C PHE A 302 9.56 -8.23 -9.74
N THR A 303 8.55 -8.73 -9.02
CA THR A 303 7.15 -8.56 -9.44
C THR A 303 6.78 -7.09 -9.58
N TYR A 304 7.24 -6.24 -8.67
CA TYR A 304 7.03 -4.79 -8.73
C TYR A 304 7.78 -4.16 -9.90
N SER A 305 8.97 -4.64 -10.26
CA SER A 305 9.70 -4.11 -11.40
C SER A 305 9.03 -4.35 -12.75
N ILE A 306 8.25 -5.43 -12.85
CA ILE A 306 7.39 -5.71 -14.01
C ILE A 306 6.11 -4.86 -13.96
N ARG A 307 5.42 -4.84 -12.81
CA ARG A 307 4.02 -4.37 -12.73
C ARG A 307 3.88 -2.90 -12.36
N ARG A 308 4.91 -2.29 -11.80
CA ARG A 308 4.87 -0.94 -11.24
C ARG A 308 5.87 -0.03 -11.91
N LYS A 309 5.50 1.25 -11.99
CA LYS A 309 6.27 2.30 -12.66
C LYS A 309 6.44 3.54 -11.78
N ASP A 310 6.10 3.44 -10.49
CA ASP A 310 6.24 4.51 -9.49
C ASP A 310 7.65 4.57 -8.87
N PHE A 311 8.51 3.58 -9.14
CA PHE A 311 9.88 3.53 -8.62
C PHE A 311 10.78 2.66 -9.52
N ASP A 312 12.10 2.86 -9.46
CA ASP A 312 13.08 2.01 -10.15
C ASP A 312 13.35 0.72 -9.35
N TYR A 313 12.39 -0.19 -9.42
CA TYR A 313 12.49 -1.50 -8.76
C TYR A 313 13.55 -2.41 -9.37
N ASP A 314 13.96 -2.18 -10.63
CA ASP A 314 15.06 -2.92 -11.25
C ASP A 314 16.39 -2.58 -10.55
N LYS A 315 16.63 -1.28 -10.29
CA LYS A 315 17.76 -0.82 -9.48
C LYS A 315 17.68 -1.38 -8.06
N LEU A 316 16.51 -1.27 -7.44
CA LEU A 316 16.28 -1.76 -6.09
C LEU A 316 16.59 -3.25 -5.95
N TYR A 317 16.20 -4.05 -6.93
CA TYR A 317 16.45 -5.49 -6.96
C TYR A 317 17.95 -5.80 -6.93
N MET A 318 18.73 -5.13 -7.79
CA MET A 318 20.18 -5.31 -7.86
C MET A 318 20.87 -4.86 -6.58
N GLU A 319 20.54 -3.66 -6.09
CA GLU A 319 21.15 -3.13 -4.87
C GLU A 319 20.78 -3.96 -3.62
N PHE A 320 19.55 -4.46 -3.52
CA PHE A 320 19.14 -5.34 -2.44
C PHE A 320 19.94 -6.65 -2.46
N TRP A 321 20.06 -7.29 -3.63
CA TRP A 321 20.89 -8.48 -3.77
C TRP A 321 22.36 -8.18 -3.40
N GLU A 322 22.95 -7.12 -3.92
CA GLU A 322 24.35 -6.76 -3.67
C GLU A 322 24.64 -6.53 -2.18
N ARG A 323 23.74 -5.88 -1.46
CA ARG A 323 23.88 -5.62 -0.01
C ARG A 323 23.52 -6.82 0.87
N SER A 324 22.94 -7.87 0.29
CA SER A 324 22.50 -9.03 1.09
C SER A 324 23.67 -9.78 1.75
N PRO A 325 23.49 -10.25 3.00
CA PRO A 325 24.44 -11.10 3.70
C PRO A 325 24.90 -12.31 2.87
N ASN A 326 26.18 -12.66 2.98
CA ASN A 326 26.77 -13.75 2.19
C ASN A 326 26.10 -15.09 2.48
N ASN A 327 25.74 -15.38 3.73
CA ASN A 327 25.03 -16.62 4.08
C ASN A 327 23.73 -16.79 3.29
N LEU A 328 22.93 -15.72 3.14
CA LEU A 328 21.68 -15.76 2.37
C LEU A 328 21.94 -15.93 0.86
N LYS A 329 23.01 -15.32 0.33
CA LYS A 329 23.41 -15.50 -1.08
C LYS A 329 23.90 -16.91 -1.35
N GLU A 330 24.71 -17.48 -0.46
CA GLU A 330 25.19 -18.86 -0.61
C GLU A 330 24.04 -19.86 -0.50
N GLU A 331 23.09 -19.65 0.41
CA GLU A 331 21.88 -20.47 0.50
C GLU A 331 21.01 -20.33 -0.77
N ALA A 332 20.92 -19.12 -1.35
CA ALA A 332 20.24 -18.93 -2.64
C ALA A 332 20.92 -19.70 -3.76
N LYS A 333 22.26 -19.67 -3.84
CA LYS A 333 23.07 -20.41 -4.83
C LYS A 333 22.95 -21.93 -4.65
N ALA A 334 22.78 -22.40 -3.41
CA ALA A 334 22.56 -23.81 -3.11
C ALA A 334 21.20 -24.34 -3.61
N SER A 335 20.27 -23.45 -3.99
CA SER A 335 19.00 -23.80 -4.64
C SER A 335 19.07 -23.47 -6.14
N PRO A 336 19.36 -24.46 -7.03
CA PRO A 336 19.52 -24.20 -8.46
C PRO A 336 18.30 -23.53 -9.10
N ILE A 337 17.09 -23.94 -8.70
CA ILE A 337 15.84 -23.38 -9.21
C ILE A 337 15.75 -21.89 -8.87
N PHE A 338 16.02 -21.53 -7.61
CA PHE A 338 15.90 -20.15 -7.17
C PHE A 338 17.02 -19.27 -7.71
N TYR A 339 18.26 -19.77 -7.73
CA TYR A 339 19.39 -19.05 -8.30
C TYR A 339 19.23 -18.79 -9.79
N ASN A 340 18.75 -19.79 -10.56
CA ASN A 340 18.44 -19.61 -11.98
C ASN A 340 17.40 -18.51 -12.19
N LYS A 341 16.37 -18.45 -11.33
CA LYS A 341 15.38 -17.36 -11.36
C LYS A 341 16.03 -16.00 -11.13
N ILE A 342 16.94 -15.88 -10.16
CA ILE A 342 17.69 -14.63 -9.91
C ILE A 342 18.52 -14.23 -11.13
N GLN A 343 19.25 -15.18 -11.75
CA GLN A 343 20.04 -14.89 -12.94
C GLN A 343 19.17 -14.43 -14.13
N LEU A 344 18.04 -15.10 -14.36
CA LEU A 344 17.07 -14.67 -15.38
C LEU A 344 16.54 -13.26 -15.12
N CYS A 345 16.31 -12.90 -13.85
CA CYS A 345 15.93 -11.54 -13.47
C CYS A 345 17.03 -10.54 -13.81
N PHE A 346 18.29 -10.85 -13.47
CA PHE A 346 19.42 -9.96 -13.81
C PHE A 346 19.62 -9.80 -15.31
N ASP A 347 19.51 -10.87 -16.09
CA ASP A 347 19.64 -10.79 -17.54
C ASP A 347 18.51 -9.99 -18.17
N SER A 348 17.28 -10.13 -17.66
CA SER A 348 16.13 -9.31 -18.08
C SER A 348 16.37 -7.82 -17.79
N ILE A 349 16.80 -7.49 -16.56
CA ILE A 349 17.11 -6.12 -16.14
C ILE A 349 18.24 -5.52 -16.99
N ARG A 350 19.33 -6.28 -17.20
CA ARG A 350 20.47 -5.84 -18.00
C ARG A 350 20.10 -5.60 -19.46
N LYS A 351 19.30 -6.50 -20.06
CA LYS A 351 18.80 -6.34 -21.43
C LYS A 351 17.94 -5.08 -21.56
N LYS A 352 17.01 -4.86 -20.64
CA LYS A 352 16.15 -3.66 -20.61
C LYS A 352 16.96 -2.37 -20.51
N ARG A 353 17.95 -2.31 -19.62
CA ARG A 353 18.82 -1.13 -19.48
C ARG A 353 19.70 -0.92 -20.71
N LYS A 354 20.19 -2.00 -21.31
CA LYS A 354 20.97 -1.92 -22.54
C LYS A 354 20.13 -1.39 -23.70
N SER A 355 18.89 -1.85 -23.87
CA SER A 355 18.00 -1.29 -24.89
C SER A 355 17.69 0.18 -24.64
N GLU A 356 17.45 0.60 -23.39
CA GLU A 356 17.25 2.01 -23.05
C GLU A 356 18.47 2.87 -23.41
N PHE A 357 19.70 2.35 -23.20
CA PHE A 357 20.94 3.03 -23.57
C PHE A 357 21.20 3.06 -25.09
N ASP A 358 20.94 1.97 -25.78
CA ASP A 358 21.11 1.85 -27.24
C ASP A 358 20.09 2.75 -27.98
N GLU A 359 18.87 2.89 -27.45
CA GLU A 359 17.85 3.86 -27.91
C GLU A 359 18.30 5.31 -27.70
N MET A 360 18.88 5.61 -26.54
CA MET A 360 19.37 6.95 -26.20
C MET A 360 20.59 7.39 -27.04
N THR A 361 21.36 6.43 -27.56
CA THR A 361 22.56 6.67 -28.39
C THR A 361 22.32 6.57 -29.90
N GLY A 362 21.07 6.35 -30.33
CA GLY A 362 20.68 6.41 -31.75
C GLY A 362 21.15 5.23 -32.62
N SER A 363 21.47 4.08 -32.01
CA SER A 363 21.89 2.89 -32.76
C SER A 363 20.67 2.14 -33.34
N LYS A 364 20.77 1.70 -34.60
CA LYS A 364 19.64 1.20 -35.41
C LYS A 364 18.84 0.06 -34.76
N ARG A 365 17.51 0.18 -34.84
CA ARG A 365 16.49 -0.82 -34.46
C ARG A 365 16.81 -2.23 -35.00
N LYS A 366 17.02 -3.19 -34.10
CA LYS A 366 16.67 -4.59 -34.34
C LYS A 366 15.34 -4.86 -33.66
N ARG A 367 14.35 -5.25 -34.46
CA ARG A 367 13.07 -5.78 -33.99
C ARG A 367 13.37 -7.12 -33.32
N TYR A 368 13.24 -7.22 -32.00
CA TYR A 368 13.42 -8.47 -31.28
C TYR A 368 12.06 -9.12 -31.05
N GLU A 369 12.00 -10.42 -31.33
CA GLU A 369 10.92 -11.30 -30.95
C GLU A 369 10.77 -11.29 -29.42
N GLU A 370 9.53 -11.11 -28.97
CA GLU A 370 9.16 -11.20 -27.57
C GLU A 370 9.60 -12.57 -27.03
N LEU A 371 10.50 -12.58 -26.05
CA LEU A 371 10.72 -13.75 -25.18
C LEU A 371 9.36 -14.17 -24.60
N PRO A 372 9.17 -15.44 -24.17
CA PRO A 372 7.93 -15.91 -23.58
C PRO A 372 7.76 -15.28 -22.19
N ILE A 373 7.44 -13.99 -22.19
CA ILE A 373 7.05 -13.19 -21.04
C ILE A 373 5.85 -13.86 -20.38
N GLU A 374 5.02 -14.59 -21.13
CA GLU A 374 3.92 -15.40 -20.62
C GLU A 374 4.38 -16.49 -19.64
N GLU A 375 5.51 -17.18 -19.85
CA GLU A 375 6.00 -18.21 -18.90
C GLU A 375 6.59 -17.59 -17.61
N ILE A 376 7.22 -16.41 -17.72
CA ILE A 376 7.79 -15.67 -16.58
C ILE A 376 6.69 -14.94 -15.80
N ILE A 377 5.70 -14.37 -16.50
CA ILE A 377 4.47 -13.84 -15.93
C ILE A 377 3.67 -14.97 -15.31
N GLN A 378 3.61 -16.17 -15.89
CA GLN A 378 2.91 -17.31 -15.29
C GLN A 378 3.63 -17.79 -14.04
N ALA A 379 4.97 -17.90 -14.03
CA ALA A 379 5.73 -18.24 -12.82
C ALA A 379 5.67 -17.15 -11.73
N GLY A 380 5.59 -15.87 -12.13
CA GLY A 380 5.41 -14.73 -11.24
C GLY A 380 3.96 -14.56 -10.75
N ALA A 381 2.98 -14.88 -11.59
CA ALA A 381 1.56 -14.91 -11.28
C ALA A 381 1.22 -16.11 -10.42
N ASP A 382 1.82 -17.28 -10.63
CA ASP A 382 1.65 -18.47 -9.81
C ASP A 382 2.31 -18.29 -8.43
N SER A 383 3.40 -17.53 -8.33
CA SER A 383 4.00 -17.12 -7.05
C SER A 383 3.19 -15.99 -6.36
N PHE A 384 2.73 -14.98 -7.10
CA PHE A 384 1.76 -13.99 -6.61
C PHE A 384 0.45 -14.67 -6.21
N CYS A 385 0.04 -15.74 -6.87
CA CYS A 385 -1.10 -16.56 -6.48
C CYS A 385 -0.74 -17.47 -5.30
N ALA A 386 0.46 -18.01 -5.17
CA ALA A 386 0.84 -18.78 -3.99
C ALA A 386 0.95 -17.91 -2.73
N ILE A 387 1.31 -16.63 -2.88
CA ILE A 387 1.54 -15.67 -1.77
C ILE A 387 0.29 -14.82 -1.48
N VAL A 388 -0.44 -14.41 -2.52
CA VAL A 388 -1.63 -13.53 -2.44
C VAL A 388 -2.93 -14.30 -2.70
N LEU A 389 -2.93 -15.45 -3.40
CA LEU A 389 -4.16 -16.25 -3.54
C LEU A 389 -4.55 -16.99 -2.26
N PRO A 390 -3.74 -17.33 -1.24
CA PRO A 390 -4.31 -17.71 0.06
C PRO A 390 -5.22 -16.60 0.64
N PHE A 391 -4.86 -15.34 0.36
CA PHE A 391 -5.64 -14.15 0.69
C PHE A 391 -6.93 -14.02 -0.17
N PHE A 392 -6.93 -14.45 -1.44
CA PHE A 392 -8.08 -14.34 -2.37
C PHE A 392 -8.90 -15.64 -2.61
N LYS A 393 -8.32 -16.83 -2.50
CA LYS A 393 -8.93 -18.17 -2.67
C LYS A 393 -9.85 -18.49 -1.49
N HIS A 394 -9.53 -17.96 -0.30
CA HIS A 394 -10.43 -17.94 0.85
C HIS A 394 -11.63 -16.98 0.66
N LEU A 395 -11.47 -15.94 -0.19
CA LEU A 395 -12.54 -15.03 -0.62
C LEU A 395 -13.48 -15.70 -1.65
N ALA A 396 -12.92 -16.47 -2.60
CA ALA A 396 -13.68 -17.16 -3.65
C ALA A 396 -14.43 -18.42 -3.16
N MET A 397 -13.91 -19.15 -2.17
CA MET A 397 -14.59 -20.31 -1.56
C MET A 397 -15.82 -19.95 -0.71
N GLN A 398 -16.11 -18.67 -0.49
CA GLN A 398 -17.32 -18.21 0.21
C GLN A 398 -18.30 -17.43 -0.69
N LEU A 399 -18.02 -17.37 -1.99
CA LEU A 399 -18.96 -16.91 -3.02
C LEU A 399 -19.62 -18.10 -3.76
N ARG A 400 -19.43 -19.31 -3.24
CA ARG A 400 -20.29 -20.48 -3.41
C ARG A 400 -20.82 -20.85 -2.03
#